data_AF-G9ZXI7-F1
#
_entry.id   AF-G9ZXI7-F1
#
_cell.length_a   1.000
_cell.length_b   1.000
_cell.length_c   1.000
_cell.angle_alpha   90.00
_cell.angle_beta   90.00
_cell.angle_gamma   90.00
#
_symmetry.space_group_name_H-M   'P 1'
#
loop_
_entity.id
_entity.type
_entity.pdbx_description
1 polymer ?
#
loop_
_entity_poly.entity_id
_entity_poly.type
_entity_poly.pdbx_seq_one_letter_code
_entity_poly.pdbx_strand_id
1 'polypeptide(L)'
;MSNAKISELPTAATLNDDDIAPLVQGAAALAETRRTTLGQIRAAMLADRPLHVRDYGAAGDGTTDDTAAIQSAIDAAAAQGGGTVLLGPRRYVLSSAELVVKNGVFLRGRTSSGGWRVDGNFSTVNHAILLDSSTTIRVQRNGGIEGIAVLRRGLTAPTNLRQGMDAAAAFAGTAITVGDGGGGNTAGNGADVTLGGLLILGFDWGIYSNGNARLRVKDVLGDCRNGIYVGRAFDVCRISEVNWHPLVTTSRNWSNTRIAITNVADNGSGRFRVTLASAHSLKTGEMINISEVRTSGASSLYGRWTVTVVDNTRLDLNESTYVSGWNSGGAVFIQPNRRLAQHGGPADRQLRRLRHRGELFRRGHQQPERGTQPRRHRHDAAADTEAAPHLLQPRGQ
;
A
#
# COMPACT_ATOMS: atom_id res chain seq x y z
N MET A 1 32.73 -47.51 11.33
CA MET A 1 32.11 -47.07 10.06
C MET A 1 32.99 -45.98 9.49
N SER A 2 33.29 -45.99 8.20
CA SER A 2 33.94 -44.84 7.55
C SER A 2 33.08 -43.59 7.75
N ASN A 3 33.71 -42.42 7.87
CA ASN A 3 33.00 -41.14 7.97
C ASN A 3 32.31 -40.86 6.63
N ALA A 4 31.13 -41.44 6.42
CA ALA A 4 30.27 -41.14 5.29
C ALA A 4 29.73 -39.71 5.44
N LYS A 5 29.68 -38.96 4.34
CA LYS A 5 29.01 -37.65 4.35
C LYS A 5 27.51 -37.88 4.53
N ILE A 6 26.81 -36.92 5.12
CA ILE A 6 25.35 -36.97 5.30
C ILE A 6 24.60 -37.22 3.97
N SER A 7 25.15 -36.73 2.86
CA SER A 7 24.61 -36.90 1.50
C SER A 7 24.79 -38.31 0.93
N GLU A 8 25.62 -39.14 1.56
CA GLU A 8 25.93 -40.53 1.15
C GLU A 8 25.15 -41.54 2.00
N LEU A 9 24.40 -41.08 3.00
CA LEU A 9 23.51 -41.92 3.78
C LEU A 9 22.25 -42.24 2.96
N PRO A 10 21.70 -43.47 3.08
CA PRO A 10 20.43 -43.81 2.47
C PRO A 10 19.33 -42.87 2.98
N THR A 11 18.34 -42.57 2.13
CA THR A 11 17.16 -41.80 2.52
C THR A 11 16.52 -42.46 3.74
N ALA A 12 16.37 -41.70 4.82
CA ALA A 12 15.73 -42.20 6.04
C ALA A 12 14.28 -42.62 5.73
N ALA A 13 13.89 -43.80 6.25
CA ALA A 13 12.50 -44.22 6.22
C ALA A 13 11.62 -43.26 7.02
N THR A 14 10.32 -43.23 6.73
CA THR A 14 9.36 -42.42 7.49
C THR A 14 9.34 -42.87 8.95
N LEU A 15 9.58 -41.92 9.87
CA LEU A 15 9.49 -42.19 11.31
C LEU A 15 8.10 -42.70 11.69
N ASN A 16 8.06 -43.68 12.59
CA ASN A 16 6.86 -44.27 13.15
C ASN A 16 6.92 -44.35 14.69
N ASP A 17 5.87 -44.85 15.32
CA ASP A 17 5.76 -44.89 16.78
C ASP A 17 6.77 -45.86 17.44
N ASP A 18 7.31 -46.82 16.71
CA ASP A 18 8.34 -47.75 17.21
C ASP A 18 9.73 -47.11 17.25
N ASP A 19 9.94 -45.98 16.56
CA ASP A 19 11.18 -45.21 16.64
C ASP A 19 11.28 -44.37 17.93
N ILE A 20 10.23 -44.35 18.78
CA ILE A 20 10.20 -43.64 20.06
C ILE A 20 10.39 -44.65 21.21
N ALA A 21 11.50 -44.50 21.94
CA ALA A 21 11.77 -45.32 23.12
C ALA A 21 10.67 -45.14 24.19
N PRO A 22 10.06 -46.23 24.68
CA PRO A 22 9.11 -46.14 25.78
C PRO A 22 9.83 -45.80 27.09
N LEU A 23 9.13 -45.12 28.00
CA LEU A 23 9.58 -44.89 29.36
C LEU A 23 9.00 -45.97 30.27
N VAL A 24 9.87 -46.71 30.97
CA VAL A 24 9.46 -47.65 32.03
C VAL A 24 9.65 -46.95 33.37
N GLN A 25 8.59 -46.80 34.16
CA GLN A 25 8.62 -46.23 35.51
C GLN A 25 8.19 -47.28 36.54
N GLY A 26 8.87 -47.34 37.68
CA GLY A 26 8.58 -48.30 38.77
C GLY A 26 9.57 -49.46 38.83
N ALA A 27 9.30 -50.43 39.70
CA ALA A 27 10.15 -51.60 39.94
C ALA A 27 9.32 -52.88 40.08
N ALA A 28 9.89 -54.01 39.65
CA ALA A 28 9.30 -55.34 39.75
C ALA A 28 7.86 -55.39 39.19
N ALA A 29 6.92 -55.97 39.92
CA ALA A 29 5.52 -56.12 39.52
C ALA A 29 4.74 -54.79 39.38
N LEU A 30 5.33 -53.66 39.78
CA LEU A 30 4.73 -52.32 39.70
C LEU A 30 5.30 -51.47 38.55
N ALA A 31 6.11 -52.06 37.66
CA ALA A 31 6.64 -51.34 36.51
C ALA A 31 5.54 -51.04 35.48
N GLU A 32 5.35 -49.77 35.15
CA GLU A 32 4.49 -49.31 34.05
C GLU A 32 5.35 -48.88 32.85
N THR A 33 5.01 -49.38 31.66
CA THR A 33 5.60 -48.92 30.40
C THR A 33 4.66 -47.92 29.74
N ARG A 34 5.12 -46.68 29.56
CA ARG A 34 4.38 -45.63 28.85
C ARG A 34 5.12 -45.24 27.57
N ARG A 35 4.39 -45.08 26.47
CA ARG A 35 4.94 -44.60 25.19
C ARG A 35 4.07 -43.47 24.66
N THR A 36 4.72 -42.38 24.26
CA THR A 36 4.07 -41.30 23.50
C THR A 36 4.08 -41.66 22.01
N THR A 37 2.98 -41.43 21.31
CA THR A 37 2.94 -41.60 19.85
C THR A 37 3.56 -40.40 19.14
N LEU A 38 4.08 -40.59 17.93
CA LEU A 38 4.55 -39.50 17.08
C LEU A 38 3.41 -38.49 16.81
N GLY A 39 2.17 -38.97 16.75
CA GLY A 39 0.97 -38.14 16.69
C GLY A 39 0.77 -37.24 17.91
N GLN A 40 0.99 -37.76 19.12
CA GLN A 40 0.91 -36.97 20.37
C GLN A 40 2.03 -35.94 20.46
N ILE A 41 3.26 -36.29 20.10
CA ILE A 41 4.38 -35.32 20.06
C ILE A 41 4.08 -34.21 19.05
N ARG A 42 3.65 -34.58 17.83
CA ARG A 42 3.24 -33.61 16.82
C ARG A 42 2.13 -32.72 17.36
N ALA A 43 1.03 -33.29 17.84
CA ALA A 43 -0.10 -32.51 18.37
C ALA A 43 0.35 -31.51 19.45
N ALA A 44 1.18 -31.95 20.40
CA ALA A 44 1.73 -31.07 21.45
C ALA A 44 2.62 -29.95 20.86
N MET A 45 3.50 -30.26 19.90
CA MET A 45 4.36 -29.26 19.25
C MET A 45 3.57 -28.29 18.36
N LEU A 46 2.45 -28.72 17.77
CA LEU A 46 1.66 -27.89 16.87
C LEU A 46 0.54 -27.12 17.61
N ALA A 47 0.22 -27.45 18.85
CA ALA A 47 -0.92 -26.87 19.58
C ALA A 47 -0.84 -25.34 19.72
N ASP A 48 0.36 -24.81 20.01
CA ASP A 48 0.56 -23.39 20.26
C ASP A 48 1.31 -22.66 19.13
N ARG A 49 1.65 -23.36 18.05
CA ARG A 49 2.37 -22.72 16.94
C ARG A 49 1.39 -21.97 16.01
N PRO A 50 1.85 -20.89 15.36
CA PRO A 50 1.11 -20.32 14.25
C PRO A 50 0.86 -21.34 13.13
N LEU A 51 -0.32 -21.25 12.50
CA LEU A 51 -0.64 -22.06 11.33
C LEU A 51 0.27 -21.66 10.17
N HIS A 52 0.72 -22.62 9.37
CA HIS A 52 1.56 -22.36 8.22
C HIS A 52 0.84 -22.78 6.94
N VAL A 53 0.84 -21.93 5.91
CA VAL A 53 0.04 -22.17 4.67
C VAL A 53 0.35 -23.49 3.96
N ARG A 54 1.57 -24.01 4.11
CA ARG A 54 1.98 -25.32 3.56
C ARG A 54 1.28 -26.51 4.22
N ASP A 55 0.84 -26.38 5.46
CA ASP A 55 0.06 -27.42 6.13
C ASP A 55 -1.32 -27.60 5.48
N TYR A 56 -1.73 -26.62 4.67
CA TYR A 56 -2.98 -26.58 3.91
C TYR A 56 -2.76 -26.75 2.40
N GLY A 57 -1.56 -27.19 1.98
CA GLY A 57 -1.27 -27.53 0.59
C GLY A 57 -0.74 -26.38 -0.28
N ALA A 58 -0.42 -25.21 0.29
CA ALA A 58 0.17 -24.12 -0.50
C ALA A 58 1.57 -24.52 -1.01
N ALA A 59 1.77 -24.48 -2.33
CA ALA A 59 3.02 -24.81 -3.00
C ALA A 59 4.04 -23.68 -2.85
N GLY A 60 3.63 -22.44 -3.10
CA GLY A 60 4.51 -21.26 -3.04
C GLY A 60 5.67 -21.30 -4.06
N ASP A 61 5.43 -21.91 -5.22
CA ASP A 61 6.41 -22.07 -6.31
C ASP A 61 6.43 -20.88 -7.29
N GLY A 62 5.54 -19.90 -7.11
CA GLY A 62 5.37 -18.74 -7.98
C GLY A 62 4.52 -18.97 -9.23
N THR A 63 3.94 -20.16 -9.40
CA THR A 63 3.15 -20.56 -10.57
C THR A 63 1.81 -21.22 -10.24
N THR A 64 1.77 -22.10 -9.23
CA THR A 64 0.57 -22.78 -8.76
C THR A 64 -0.35 -21.80 -8.05
N ASP A 65 -1.64 -21.82 -8.36
CA ASP A 65 -2.63 -21.00 -7.68
C ASP A 65 -2.86 -21.52 -6.25
N ASP A 66 -2.34 -20.78 -5.28
CA ASP A 66 -2.37 -21.11 -3.85
C ASP A 66 -3.62 -20.56 -3.14
N THR A 67 -4.57 -19.96 -3.87
CA THR A 67 -5.72 -19.25 -3.27
C THR A 67 -6.51 -20.11 -2.30
N ALA A 68 -6.91 -21.32 -2.72
CA ALA A 68 -7.71 -22.21 -1.88
C ALA A 68 -6.94 -22.70 -0.64
N ALA A 69 -5.65 -23.00 -0.79
CA ALA A 69 -4.82 -23.47 0.31
C ALA A 69 -4.60 -22.37 1.36
N ILE A 70 -4.28 -21.14 0.93
CA ILE A 70 -4.09 -20.02 1.86
C ILE A 70 -5.40 -19.62 2.52
N GLN A 71 -6.52 -19.62 1.79
CA GLN A 71 -7.83 -19.36 2.38
C GLN A 71 -8.19 -20.43 3.44
N SER A 72 -7.87 -21.70 3.18
CA SER A 72 -8.11 -22.79 4.15
C SER A 72 -7.31 -22.60 5.45
N ALA A 73 -6.07 -22.11 5.36
CA ALA A 73 -5.26 -21.80 6.53
C ALA A 73 -5.85 -20.63 7.34
N ILE A 74 -6.35 -19.59 6.66
CA ILE A 74 -7.03 -18.45 7.30
C ILE A 74 -8.34 -18.90 7.94
N ASP A 75 -9.09 -19.77 7.29
CA ASP A 75 -10.36 -20.30 7.78
C ASP A 75 -10.15 -21.13 9.05
N ALA A 76 -9.09 -21.94 9.09
CA ALA A 76 -8.71 -22.68 10.28
C ALA A 76 -8.30 -21.76 11.44
N ALA A 77 -7.53 -20.69 11.19
CA ALA A 77 -7.22 -19.70 12.22
C ALA A 77 -8.50 -19.01 12.74
N ALA A 78 -9.39 -18.61 11.84
CA ALA A 78 -10.66 -17.98 12.22
C ALA A 78 -11.53 -18.93 13.07
N ALA A 79 -11.57 -20.22 12.74
CA ALA A 79 -12.29 -21.23 13.52
C ALA A 79 -11.71 -21.42 14.94
N GLN A 80 -10.45 -21.07 15.16
CA GLN A 80 -9.79 -21.05 16.47
C GLN A 80 -10.00 -19.73 17.24
N GLY A 81 -10.85 -18.84 16.73
CA GLY A 81 -11.13 -17.52 17.33
C GLY A 81 -10.18 -16.41 16.86
N GLY A 82 -9.37 -16.67 15.83
CA GLY A 82 -8.34 -15.77 15.32
C GLY A 82 -6.95 -16.39 15.42
N GLY A 83 -5.90 -15.61 15.16
CA GLY A 83 -4.52 -16.08 15.28
C GLY A 83 -3.65 -15.68 14.10
N THR A 84 -2.46 -16.28 14.02
CA THR A 84 -1.47 -15.96 12.97
C THR A 84 -1.34 -17.10 11.97
N VAL A 85 -1.41 -16.75 10.68
CA VAL A 85 -1.09 -17.61 9.54
C VAL A 85 0.22 -17.15 8.92
N LEU A 86 1.21 -18.05 8.87
CA LEU A 86 2.54 -17.77 8.37
C LEU A 86 2.67 -18.09 6.88
N LEU A 87 3.21 -17.12 6.13
CA LEU A 87 3.79 -17.33 4.80
C LEU A 87 5.28 -17.58 4.93
N GLY A 88 5.72 -18.79 4.58
CA GLY A 88 7.13 -19.11 4.44
C GLY A 88 7.84 -18.29 3.34
N PRO A 89 9.18 -18.36 3.25
CA PRO A 89 10.01 -17.60 2.30
C PRO A 89 9.86 -18.12 0.86
N ARG A 90 8.67 -17.94 0.30
CA ARG A 90 8.22 -18.44 -1.01
C ARG A 90 7.38 -17.38 -1.74
N ARG A 91 6.92 -17.70 -2.94
CA ARG A 91 6.08 -16.84 -3.78
C ARG A 91 4.76 -17.55 -4.07
N TYR A 92 3.65 -17.01 -3.61
CA TYR A 92 2.34 -17.65 -3.69
C TYR A 92 1.48 -16.91 -4.70
N VAL A 93 0.94 -17.61 -5.70
CA VAL A 93 0.03 -16.99 -6.68
C VAL A 93 -1.38 -16.98 -6.12
N LEU A 94 -2.05 -15.84 -6.23
CA LEU A 94 -3.48 -15.71 -5.94
C LEU A 94 -4.19 -15.21 -7.19
N SER A 95 -4.99 -16.06 -7.83
CA SER A 95 -5.64 -15.71 -9.10
C SER A 95 -7.09 -16.14 -9.27
N SER A 96 -7.60 -17.05 -8.47
CA SER A 96 -8.94 -17.64 -8.67
C SER A 96 -10.05 -16.94 -7.88
N ALA A 97 -9.72 -16.27 -6.77
CA ALA A 97 -10.71 -15.58 -5.93
C ALA A 97 -10.07 -14.47 -5.08
N GLU A 98 -10.93 -13.68 -4.44
CA GLU A 98 -10.53 -12.78 -3.36
C GLU A 98 -10.03 -13.58 -2.15
N LEU A 99 -8.88 -13.18 -1.59
CA LEU A 99 -8.40 -13.74 -0.33
C LEU A 99 -8.97 -12.91 0.82
N VAL A 100 -9.72 -13.54 1.72
CA VAL A 100 -10.36 -12.86 2.85
C VAL A 100 -9.63 -13.21 4.14
N VAL A 101 -8.80 -12.28 4.62
CA VAL A 101 -8.21 -12.33 5.97
C VAL A 101 -9.32 -12.04 6.98
N LYS A 102 -9.82 -13.12 7.60
CA LYS A 102 -10.99 -13.10 8.48
C LYS A 102 -10.74 -12.37 9.80
N ASN A 103 -11.83 -12.11 10.50
CA ASN A 103 -11.82 -11.40 11.79
C ASN A 103 -10.77 -11.98 12.76
N GLY A 104 -9.92 -11.12 13.31
CA GLY A 104 -8.88 -11.50 14.28
C GLY A 104 -7.72 -12.33 13.72
N VAL A 105 -7.64 -12.56 12.40
CA VAL A 105 -6.57 -13.30 11.76
C VAL A 105 -5.47 -12.37 11.23
N PHE A 106 -4.21 -12.75 11.46
CA PHE A 106 -3.03 -12.07 10.93
C PHE A 106 -2.32 -12.93 9.90
N LEU A 107 -2.16 -12.41 8.69
CA LEU A 107 -1.32 -13.02 7.66
C LEU A 107 0.10 -12.45 7.79
N ARG A 108 1.09 -13.29 8.06
CA ARG A 108 2.43 -12.81 8.43
C ARG A 108 3.56 -13.48 7.66
N GLY A 109 4.50 -12.66 7.20
CA GLY A 109 5.76 -13.09 6.58
C GLY A 109 6.97 -12.85 7.50
N ARG A 110 7.94 -12.10 6.99
CA ARG A 110 9.15 -11.70 7.73
C ARG A 110 8.96 -10.38 8.49
N THR A 111 10.03 -9.79 9.03
CA THR A 111 9.93 -8.51 9.77
C THR A 111 9.60 -7.32 8.87
N SER A 112 10.27 -7.16 7.74
CA SER A 112 9.99 -6.11 6.74
C SER A 112 10.49 -6.52 5.35
N SER A 113 9.81 -6.08 4.30
CA SER A 113 10.13 -6.45 2.92
C SER A 113 11.22 -5.58 2.27
N GLY A 114 11.37 -4.32 2.69
CA GLY A 114 12.28 -3.35 2.08
C GLY A 114 11.99 -3.05 0.59
N GLY A 115 12.11 -1.80 0.18
CA GLY A 115 11.64 -1.35 -1.15
C GLY A 115 12.67 -1.41 -2.28
N TRP A 116 13.96 -1.41 -1.97
CA TRP A 116 15.01 -1.25 -2.99
C TRP A 116 15.58 -2.58 -3.47
N ARG A 117 15.79 -2.71 -4.79
CA ARG A 117 16.45 -3.86 -5.43
C ARG A 117 17.37 -3.37 -6.53
N VAL A 118 18.48 -4.07 -6.75
CA VAL A 118 19.33 -3.87 -7.93
C VAL A 118 18.47 -4.00 -9.18
N ASP A 119 18.58 -3.01 -10.06
CA ASP A 119 17.80 -2.90 -11.27
C ASP A 119 16.29 -3.01 -11.07
N GLY A 120 15.75 -2.70 -9.88
CA GLY A 120 14.31 -2.87 -9.59
C GLY A 120 13.80 -4.29 -9.88
N ASN A 121 14.64 -5.31 -9.70
CA ASN A 121 14.25 -6.70 -9.94
C ASN A 121 13.59 -7.31 -8.70
N PHE A 122 12.29 -7.56 -8.78
CA PHE A 122 11.48 -8.11 -7.69
C PHE A 122 11.16 -9.61 -7.87
N SER A 123 11.75 -10.29 -8.86
CA SER A 123 11.46 -11.71 -9.14
C SER A 123 11.97 -12.68 -8.07
N THR A 124 12.84 -12.22 -7.18
CA THR A 124 13.42 -13.02 -6.08
C THR A 124 12.85 -12.65 -4.71
N VAL A 125 11.85 -11.77 -4.66
CA VAL A 125 11.23 -11.38 -3.39
C VAL A 125 10.43 -12.56 -2.83
N ASN A 126 10.85 -13.03 -1.66
CA ASN A 126 10.19 -14.08 -0.88
C ASN A 126 9.22 -13.50 0.15
N HIS A 127 8.41 -14.37 0.75
CA HIS A 127 7.23 -13.98 1.54
C HIS A 127 6.29 -13.11 0.70
N ALA A 128 6.13 -13.49 -0.57
CA ALA A 128 5.44 -12.69 -1.56
C ALA A 128 4.16 -13.34 -2.03
N ILE A 129 3.14 -12.53 -2.21
CA ILE A 129 1.90 -12.86 -2.90
C ILE A 129 1.97 -12.24 -4.28
N LEU A 130 1.75 -13.05 -5.31
CA LEU A 130 1.59 -12.65 -6.70
C LEU A 130 0.10 -12.58 -7.00
N LEU A 131 -0.48 -11.41 -6.78
CA LEU A 131 -1.92 -11.20 -6.80
C LEU A 131 -2.38 -10.79 -8.20
N ASP A 132 -3.35 -11.50 -8.76
CA ASP A 132 -4.02 -11.09 -9.99
C ASP A 132 -4.79 -9.78 -9.78
N SER A 133 -4.67 -8.84 -10.72
CA SER A 133 -5.28 -7.51 -10.58
C SER A 133 -6.82 -7.50 -10.63
N SER A 134 -7.44 -8.62 -11.01
CA SER A 134 -8.90 -8.79 -10.94
C SER A 134 -9.43 -9.06 -9.52
N THR A 135 -8.55 -9.36 -8.56
CA THR A 135 -8.92 -9.65 -7.17
C THR A 135 -8.19 -8.70 -6.20
N THR A 136 -8.43 -8.88 -4.89
CA THR A 136 -7.79 -8.12 -3.82
C THR A 136 -7.57 -9.02 -2.61
N ILE A 137 -6.72 -8.60 -1.67
CA ILE A 137 -6.69 -9.20 -0.33
C ILE A 137 -7.60 -8.35 0.56
N ARG A 138 -8.73 -8.92 0.98
CA ARG A 138 -9.67 -8.26 1.88
C ARG A 138 -9.32 -8.55 3.32
N VAL A 139 -9.22 -7.50 4.14
CA VAL A 139 -8.90 -7.65 5.57
C VAL A 139 -10.06 -7.18 6.43
N GLN A 140 -10.57 -8.09 7.26
CA GLN A 140 -11.70 -7.85 8.14
C GLN A 140 -11.24 -7.45 9.56
N ARG A 141 -12.22 -7.17 10.42
CA ARG A 141 -12.06 -6.54 11.74
C ARG A 141 -11.01 -7.22 12.60
N ASN A 142 -10.21 -6.43 13.30
CA ASN A 142 -9.13 -6.90 14.18
C ASN A 142 -8.06 -7.78 13.50
N GLY A 143 -8.15 -7.97 12.18
CA GLY A 143 -7.17 -8.73 11.41
C GLY A 143 -6.02 -7.85 10.94
N GLY A 144 -5.05 -8.49 10.30
CA GLY A 144 -3.91 -7.75 9.77
C GLY A 144 -3.07 -8.51 8.78
N ILE A 145 -2.18 -7.74 8.16
CA ILE A 145 -1.16 -8.26 7.25
C ILE A 145 0.16 -7.65 7.65
N GLU A 146 1.15 -8.49 7.94
CA GLU A 146 2.46 -8.04 8.36
C GLU A 146 3.60 -8.70 7.59
N GLY A 147 4.55 -7.91 7.10
CA GLY A 147 5.85 -8.44 6.69
C GLY A 147 5.88 -9.23 5.38
N ILE A 148 4.89 -9.01 4.50
CA ILE A 148 4.80 -9.67 3.19
C ILE A 148 4.98 -8.67 2.05
N ALA A 149 5.36 -9.16 0.88
CA ALA A 149 5.26 -8.41 -0.37
C ALA A 149 3.97 -8.78 -1.10
N VAL A 150 3.23 -7.79 -1.59
CA VAL A 150 2.08 -7.98 -2.48
C VAL A 150 2.46 -7.39 -3.82
N LEU A 151 2.68 -8.26 -4.80
CA LEU A 151 3.15 -7.91 -6.13
C LEU A 151 2.02 -8.21 -7.12
N ARG A 152 1.70 -7.27 -8.01
CA ARG A 152 0.77 -7.56 -9.09
C ARG A 152 1.34 -8.70 -9.95
N ARG A 153 0.55 -9.73 -10.21
CA ARG A 153 0.93 -10.81 -11.11
C ARG A 153 1.24 -10.23 -12.50
N GLY A 154 2.34 -10.69 -13.09
CA GLY A 154 2.85 -10.14 -14.35
C GLY A 154 3.69 -8.86 -14.21
N LEU A 155 4.12 -8.50 -13.00
CA LEU A 155 5.18 -7.52 -12.83
C LEU A 155 6.48 -8.05 -13.48
N THR A 156 7.05 -7.27 -14.40
CA THR A 156 8.26 -7.64 -15.15
C THR A 156 9.51 -6.98 -14.56
N ALA A 157 10.68 -7.36 -15.06
CA ALA A 157 11.95 -6.65 -14.83
C ALA A 157 12.36 -5.93 -16.12
N PRO A 158 11.84 -4.71 -16.40
CA PRO A 158 12.17 -3.98 -17.61
C PRO A 158 13.67 -3.74 -17.77
N THR A 159 14.17 -3.79 -19.01
CA THR A 159 15.58 -3.53 -19.36
C THR A 159 15.77 -2.22 -20.13
N ASN A 160 14.68 -1.58 -20.56
CA ASN A 160 14.70 -0.29 -21.25
C ASN A 160 13.50 0.59 -20.89
N LEU A 161 13.56 1.86 -21.30
CA LEU A 161 12.53 2.86 -21.01
C LEU A 161 11.14 2.43 -21.51
N ARG A 162 11.04 1.85 -22.72
CA ARG A 162 9.75 1.42 -23.29
C ARG A 162 9.06 0.39 -22.40
N GLN A 163 9.79 -0.66 -22.01
CA GLN A 163 9.30 -1.69 -21.12
C GLN A 163 8.97 -1.12 -19.72
N GLY A 164 9.75 -0.15 -19.24
CA GLY A 164 9.49 0.50 -17.96
C GLY A 164 8.20 1.31 -17.95
N MET A 165 7.97 2.08 -19.02
CA MET A 165 6.73 2.80 -19.23
C MET A 165 5.53 1.85 -19.38
N ASP A 166 5.68 0.74 -20.11
CA ASP A 166 4.61 -0.26 -20.28
C ASP A 166 4.30 -0.98 -18.96
N ALA A 167 5.31 -1.28 -18.13
CA ALA A 167 5.12 -1.85 -16.80
C ALA A 167 4.33 -0.92 -15.87
N ALA A 168 4.63 0.39 -15.88
CA ALA A 168 3.87 1.39 -15.13
C ALA A 168 2.44 1.59 -15.67
N ALA A 169 2.25 1.49 -16.99
CA ALA A 169 0.94 1.54 -17.62
C ALA A 169 0.03 0.40 -17.17
N ALA A 170 0.61 -0.79 -17.00
CA ALA A 170 -0.10 -2.00 -16.61
C ALA A 170 -0.51 -2.04 -15.13
N PHE A 171 -0.26 -0.99 -14.35
CA PHE A 171 -0.74 -0.93 -12.97
C PHE A 171 -2.27 -0.97 -12.94
N ALA A 172 -2.84 -1.90 -12.19
CA ALA A 172 -4.27 -2.16 -12.19
C ALA A 172 -4.71 -2.83 -10.89
N GLY A 173 -6.01 -2.77 -10.58
CA GLY A 173 -6.58 -3.43 -9.41
C GLY A 173 -6.21 -2.77 -8.07
N THR A 174 -6.66 -3.39 -6.98
CA THR A 174 -6.41 -2.93 -5.61
C THR A 174 -5.70 -4.04 -4.84
N ALA A 175 -4.51 -3.77 -4.30
CA ALA A 175 -3.74 -4.81 -3.62
C ALA A 175 -4.44 -5.27 -2.32
N ILE A 176 -4.80 -4.31 -1.46
CA ILE A 176 -5.43 -4.58 -0.17
C ILE A 176 -6.69 -3.72 -0.03
N THR A 177 -7.81 -4.39 0.26
CA THR A 177 -9.08 -3.72 0.59
C THR A 177 -9.44 -3.96 2.05
N VAL A 178 -9.72 -2.88 2.78
CA VAL A 178 -10.09 -2.96 4.20
C VAL A 178 -11.61 -3.02 4.33
N GLY A 179 -12.09 -4.06 5.02
CA GLY A 179 -13.51 -4.28 5.28
C GLY A 179 -14.36 -4.48 4.01
N ASP A 180 -15.67 -4.41 4.13
CA ASP A 180 -16.67 -4.54 3.05
C ASP A 180 -17.21 -3.20 2.55
N GLY A 181 -16.86 -2.10 3.21
CA GLY A 181 -17.32 -0.76 2.89
C GLY A 181 -18.68 -0.36 3.48
N GLY A 182 -19.31 -1.24 4.27
CA GLY A 182 -20.66 -1.07 4.81
C GLY A 182 -20.77 -0.12 6.02
N GLY A 183 -19.66 0.21 6.68
CA GLY A 183 -19.66 0.97 7.93
C GLY A 183 -20.19 0.19 9.14
N GLY A 184 -19.76 0.58 10.35
CA GLY A 184 -20.32 0.04 11.60
C GLY A 184 -20.13 -1.47 11.83
N ASN A 185 -21.20 -2.12 12.28
CA ASN A 185 -21.22 -3.49 12.83
C ASN A 185 -21.32 -4.62 11.78
N THR A 186 -21.14 -4.36 10.48
CA THR A 186 -21.19 -5.44 9.47
C THR A 186 -20.16 -6.52 9.78
N ALA A 187 -20.50 -7.78 9.46
CA ALA A 187 -19.61 -8.93 9.67
C ALA A 187 -18.29 -8.80 8.89
N GLY A 188 -18.34 -8.12 7.74
CA GLY A 188 -17.19 -7.85 6.89
C GLY A 188 -16.52 -6.50 7.16
N ASN A 189 -16.91 -5.74 8.18
CA ASN A 189 -16.28 -4.46 8.51
C ASN A 189 -14.78 -4.62 8.82
N GLY A 190 -13.96 -3.62 8.50
CA GLY A 190 -12.51 -3.62 8.70
C GLY A 190 -12.02 -2.71 9.84
N ALA A 191 -12.80 -2.55 10.92
CA ALA A 191 -12.33 -1.78 12.06
C ALA A 191 -11.11 -2.43 12.74
N ASP A 192 -10.20 -1.61 13.24
CA ASP A 192 -8.96 -2.05 13.92
C ASP A 192 -8.00 -2.90 13.07
N VAL A 193 -8.16 -2.86 11.74
CA VAL A 193 -7.21 -3.51 10.83
C VAL A 193 -5.81 -2.92 10.97
N THR A 194 -4.81 -3.80 11.02
CA THR A 194 -3.38 -3.42 11.09
C THR A 194 -2.62 -3.93 9.87
N LEU A 195 -1.96 -3.02 9.15
CA LEU A 195 -1.14 -3.32 7.99
C LEU A 195 0.28 -2.80 8.23
N GLY A 196 1.30 -3.64 8.09
CA GLY A 196 2.67 -3.12 8.15
C GLY A 196 3.82 -4.02 7.75
N GLY A 197 5.01 -3.42 7.58
CA GLY A 197 6.18 -4.12 7.03
C GLY A 197 5.98 -4.59 5.59
N LEU A 198 5.15 -3.87 4.82
CA LEU A 198 4.66 -4.32 3.51
C LEU A 198 5.47 -3.72 2.37
N LEU A 199 5.61 -4.51 1.30
CA LEU A 199 6.03 -4.04 -0.02
C LEU A 199 4.87 -4.23 -1.00
N ILE A 200 4.30 -3.16 -1.57
CA ILE A 200 3.12 -3.25 -2.43
C ILE A 200 3.42 -2.66 -3.82
N LEU A 201 3.49 -3.50 -4.85
CA LEU A 201 3.96 -3.09 -6.18
C LEU A 201 2.97 -3.43 -7.29
N GLY A 202 2.73 -2.45 -8.16
CA GLY A 202 2.11 -2.68 -9.46
C GLY A 202 0.59 -2.52 -9.53
N PHE A 203 -0.05 -1.92 -8.52
CA PHE A 203 -1.51 -1.79 -8.46
C PHE A 203 -2.00 -0.38 -8.80
N ASP A 204 -3.30 -0.26 -9.12
CA ASP A 204 -3.93 1.06 -9.19
C ASP A 204 -4.06 1.67 -7.79
N TRP A 205 -4.50 0.88 -6.81
CA TRP A 205 -4.50 1.24 -5.38
C TRP A 205 -3.64 0.26 -4.59
N GLY A 206 -2.73 0.78 -3.76
CA GLY A 206 -2.02 -0.03 -2.78
C GLY A 206 -2.93 -0.49 -1.65
N ILE A 207 -3.51 0.47 -0.91
CA ILE A 207 -4.43 0.22 0.19
C ILE A 207 -5.70 1.04 -0.02
N TYR A 208 -6.86 0.37 -0.01
CA TYR A 208 -8.16 1.02 -0.11
C TYR A 208 -9.00 0.75 1.13
N SER A 209 -9.33 1.80 1.88
CA SER A 209 -10.23 1.75 3.02
C SER A 209 -11.31 2.80 2.88
N ASN A 210 -12.57 2.36 2.92
CA ASN A 210 -13.70 3.25 2.80
C ASN A 210 -14.81 2.76 3.73
N GLY A 211 -15.24 3.55 4.72
CA GLY A 211 -16.29 3.11 5.65
C GLY A 211 -15.78 2.20 6.79
N ASN A 212 -14.56 2.42 7.28
CA ASN A 212 -13.97 1.66 8.39
C ASN A 212 -13.52 2.59 9.53
N ALA A 213 -13.09 2.02 10.65
CA ALA A 213 -12.66 2.77 11.83
C ALA A 213 -11.27 2.30 12.29
N ARG A 214 -10.43 3.23 12.78
CA ARG A 214 -9.17 2.88 13.47
C ARG A 214 -8.18 2.02 12.65
N LEU A 215 -8.14 2.23 11.32
CA LEU A 215 -7.12 1.62 10.47
C LEU A 215 -5.72 2.04 10.92
N ARG A 216 -4.78 1.09 10.99
CA ARG A 216 -3.37 1.32 11.30
C ARG A 216 -2.50 0.86 10.13
N VAL A 217 -1.70 1.77 9.57
CA VAL A 217 -0.74 1.49 8.50
C VAL A 217 0.64 1.96 8.95
N LYS A 218 1.62 1.06 8.97
CA LYS A 218 3.01 1.37 9.40
C LYS A 218 4.04 0.67 8.51
N ASP A 219 5.18 1.29 8.23
CA ASP A 219 6.28 0.67 7.45
C ASP A 219 5.76 0.03 6.14
N VAL A 220 5.15 0.85 5.28
CA VAL A 220 4.65 0.40 3.97
C VAL A 220 5.39 1.12 2.86
N LEU A 221 6.07 0.33 2.04
CA LEU A 221 6.75 0.80 0.85
C LEU A 221 5.97 0.31 -0.36
N GLY A 222 5.73 1.15 -1.36
CA GLY A 222 5.02 0.69 -2.54
C GLY A 222 5.15 1.54 -3.76
N ASP A 223 4.97 0.88 -4.90
CA ASP A 223 5.01 1.49 -6.22
C ASP A 223 3.66 1.21 -6.90
N CYS A 224 2.70 2.12 -6.72
CA CYS A 224 1.32 1.99 -7.20
C CYS A 224 0.88 3.29 -7.85
N ARG A 225 -0.15 3.25 -8.72
CA ARG A 225 -0.68 4.49 -9.32
C ARG A 225 -1.14 5.45 -8.22
N ASN A 226 -1.87 4.89 -7.25
CA ASN A 226 -2.33 5.52 -6.03
C ASN A 226 -1.86 4.70 -4.82
N GLY A 227 -1.41 5.38 -3.76
CA GLY A 227 -0.87 4.73 -2.57
C GLY A 227 -1.94 4.22 -1.61
N ILE A 228 -2.53 5.15 -0.85
CA ILE A 228 -3.52 4.84 0.18
C ILE A 228 -4.76 5.73 -0.01
N TYR A 229 -5.94 5.11 0.00
CA TYR A 229 -7.22 5.79 0.16
C TYR A 229 -7.81 5.49 1.54
N VAL A 230 -8.19 6.54 2.26
CA VAL A 230 -8.97 6.45 3.49
C VAL A 230 -10.17 7.40 3.37
N GLY A 231 -11.33 6.84 3.05
CA GLY A 231 -12.60 7.56 2.95
C GLY A 231 -13.59 7.10 4.01
N ARG A 232 -14.56 7.96 4.35
CA ARG A 232 -15.64 7.66 5.31
C ARG A 232 -15.10 6.95 6.57
N ALA A 233 -14.02 7.48 7.14
CA ALA A 233 -13.44 6.94 8.36
C ALA A 233 -14.28 7.35 9.57
N PHE A 234 -14.82 6.38 10.30
CA PHE A 234 -15.71 6.64 11.44
C PHE A 234 -14.96 6.99 12.73
N ASP A 235 -13.67 6.71 12.79
CA ASP A 235 -12.79 7.00 13.93
C ASP A 235 -11.32 7.12 13.46
N VAL A 236 -10.41 7.52 14.36
CA VAL A 236 -9.04 7.94 14.07
C VAL A 236 -8.19 6.82 13.48
N CYS A 237 -7.84 6.96 12.20
CA CYS A 237 -6.83 6.15 11.51
C CYS A 237 -5.41 6.68 11.78
N ARG A 238 -4.41 5.79 11.80
CA ARG A 238 -2.99 6.11 12.02
C ARG A 238 -2.16 5.60 10.84
N ILE A 239 -1.35 6.48 10.27
CA ILE A 239 -0.48 6.17 9.13
C ILE A 239 0.90 6.73 9.44
N SER A 240 1.92 5.89 9.44
CA SER A 240 3.32 6.28 9.70
C SER A 240 4.29 5.50 8.81
N GLU A 241 5.45 6.09 8.51
CA GLU A 241 6.55 5.41 7.79
C GLU A 241 6.11 4.78 6.46
N VAL A 242 5.34 5.54 5.67
CA VAL A 242 4.87 5.07 4.36
C VAL A 242 5.57 5.79 3.22
N ASN A 243 5.93 5.05 2.17
CA ASN A 243 6.50 5.58 0.93
C ASN A 243 5.72 5.04 -0.27
N TRP A 244 5.34 5.93 -1.19
CA TRP A 244 4.59 5.60 -2.39
C TRP A 244 5.17 6.26 -3.64
N HIS A 245 5.67 5.45 -4.58
CA HIS A 245 6.08 5.92 -5.89
C HIS A 245 5.06 5.50 -6.97
N PRO A 246 4.96 6.23 -8.09
CA PRO A 246 4.11 5.84 -9.22
C PRO A 246 4.86 5.00 -10.27
N LEU A 247 5.98 4.35 -9.92
CA LEU A 247 6.84 3.62 -10.87
C LEU A 247 7.67 2.54 -10.17
N VAL A 248 7.86 1.39 -10.83
CA VAL A 248 8.64 0.22 -10.36
C VAL A 248 10.05 0.14 -10.96
N THR A 249 10.56 1.25 -11.49
CA THR A 249 11.78 1.30 -12.31
C THR A 249 12.87 2.18 -11.71
N THR A 250 12.80 2.51 -10.42
CA THR A 250 13.87 3.25 -9.73
C THR A 250 15.21 2.53 -9.89
N SER A 251 16.33 3.26 -9.79
CA SER A 251 17.72 2.74 -9.89
C SER A 251 18.20 2.30 -11.28
N ARG A 252 17.60 2.79 -12.37
CA ARG A 252 18.07 2.50 -13.74
C ARG A 252 18.45 3.77 -14.50
N ASN A 253 19.54 3.71 -15.26
CA ASN A 253 20.09 4.84 -16.03
C ASN A 253 19.09 5.40 -17.08
N TRP A 254 18.20 4.56 -17.59
CA TRP A 254 17.22 4.92 -18.61
C TRP A 254 15.89 5.44 -18.05
N SER A 255 15.66 5.36 -16.73
CA SER A 255 14.37 5.72 -16.11
C SER A 255 14.01 7.21 -16.22
N ASN A 256 14.97 8.04 -16.62
CA ASN A 256 14.75 9.43 -16.99
C ASN A 256 15.59 9.76 -18.22
N THR A 257 15.06 9.48 -19.41
CA THR A 257 15.77 9.70 -20.68
C THR A 257 15.60 11.15 -21.12
N ARG A 258 16.73 11.84 -21.34
CA ARG A 258 16.77 13.21 -21.86
C ARG A 258 17.10 13.18 -23.36
N ILE A 259 16.30 13.85 -24.19
CA ILE A 259 16.54 14.03 -25.63
C ILE A 259 16.47 15.52 -25.96
N ALA A 260 17.51 16.07 -26.59
CA ALA A 260 17.56 17.49 -26.93
C ALA A 260 16.53 17.85 -28.03
N ILE A 261 15.97 19.06 -27.95
CA ILE A 261 15.12 19.64 -29.00
C ILE A 261 16.02 20.29 -30.05
N THR A 262 15.79 19.96 -31.32
CA THR A 262 16.54 20.51 -32.47
C THR A 262 15.73 21.46 -33.33
N ASN A 263 14.39 21.42 -33.22
CA ASN A 263 13.51 22.37 -33.89
C ASN A 263 12.16 22.49 -33.18
N VAL A 264 11.53 23.66 -33.29
CA VAL A 264 10.15 23.92 -32.83
C VAL A 264 9.41 24.69 -33.92
N ALA A 265 8.26 24.17 -34.34
CA ALA A 265 7.43 24.75 -35.40
C ALA A 265 5.94 24.69 -35.06
N ASP A 266 5.12 25.39 -35.84
CA ASP A 266 3.68 25.17 -35.86
C ASP A 266 3.41 23.79 -36.51
N ASN A 267 2.50 23.02 -35.92
CA ASN A 267 2.05 21.75 -36.48
C ASN A 267 1.05 21.91 -37.65
N GLY A 268 0.67 23.14 -38.00
CA GLY A 268 -0.32 23.47 -39.02
C GLY A 268 -1.73 23.65 -38.47
N SER A 269 -1.90 23.56 -37.15
CA SER A 269 -3.16 23.77 -36.43
C SER A 269 -2.99 24.69 -35.23
N GLY A 270 -1.90 25.49 -35.20
CA GLY A 270 -1.61 26.43 -34.11
C GLY A 270 -1.09 25.76 -32.84
N ARG A 271 -0.53 24.55 -32.92
CA ARG A 271 0.08 23.83 -31.78
C ARG A 271 1.57 23.64 -31.99
N PHE A 272 2.33 23.49 -30.90
CA PHE A 272 3.76 23.20 -31.00
C PHE A 272 4.00 21.80 -31.58
N ARG A 273 4.85 21.75 -32.60
CA ARG A 273 5.58 20.55 -33.04
C ARG A 273 7.04 20.68 -32.61
N VAL A 274 7.56 19.67 -31.92
CA VAL A 274 8.97 19.60 -31.52
C VAL A 274 9.68 18.49 -32.28
N THR A 275 10.88 18.77 -32.79
CA THR A 275 11.80 17.78 -33.37
C THR A 275 12.91 17.48 -32.38
N LEU A 276 13.23 16.20 -32.22
CA LEU A 276 14.21 15.70 -31.25
C LEU A 276 15.51 15.28 -31.93
N ALA A 277 16.62 15.37 -31.19
CA ALA A 277 17.96 15.03 -31.65
C ALA A 277 18.17 13.52 -31.88
N SER A 278 17.33 12.67 -31.32
CA SER A 278 17.40 11.22 -31.49
C SER A 278 16.01 10.58 -31.43
N ALA A 279 15.93 9.34 -31.94
CA ALA A 279 14.69 8.61 -31.99
C ALA A 279 14.16 8.27 -30.58
N HIS A 280 12.85 8.41 -30.38
CA HIS A 280 12.15 8.04 -29.15
C HIS A 280 11.29 6.77 -29.34
N SER A 281 10.85 6.19 -28.23
CA SER A 281 9.93 5.03 -28.22
C SER A 281 8.49 5.38 -27.80
N LEU A 282 8.14 6.67 -27.76
CA LEU A 282 6.82 7.16 -27.35
C LEU A 282 5.69 6.67 -28.27
N LYS A 283 4.49 6.55 -27.70
CA LYS A 283 3.21 6.29 -28.38
C LYS A 283 2.30 7.52 -28.23
N THR A 284 1.39 7.75 -29.18
CA THR A 284 0.38 8.81 -29.07
C THR A 284 -0.44 8.66 -27.79
N GLY A 285 -0.67 9.76 -27.08
CA GLY A 285 -1.34 9.79 -25.79
C GLY A 285 -0.41 9.64 -24.59
N GLU A 286 0.88 9.38 -24.80
CA GLU A 286 1.87 9.38 -23.72
C GLU A 286 2.27 10.80 -23.30
N MET A 287 2.86 10.92 -22.12
CA MET A 287 3.31 12.19 -21.59
C MET A 287 4.81 12.34 -21.62
N ILE A 288 5.24 13.57 -21.85
CA ILE A 288 6.62 14.02 -21.73
C ILE A 288 6.73 15.20 -20.79
N ASN A 289 7.94 15.51 -20.33
CA ASN A 289 8.25 16.78 -19.67
C ASN A 289 9.25 17.56 -20.52
N ILE A 290 8.91 18.79 -20.91
CA ILE A 290 9.85 19.69 -21.55
C ILE A 290 10.44 20.61 -20.50
N SER A 291 11.78 20.68 -20.48
CA SER A 291 12.55 21.59 -19.64
C SER A 291 13.67 22.24 -20.45
N GLU A 292 14.51 23.04 -19.79
CA GLU A 292 15.68 23.69 -20.40
C GLU A 292 15.32 24.68 -21.53
N VAL A 293 14.08 25.17 -21.54
CA VAL A 293 13.53 26.10 -22.54
C VAL A 293 13.38 27.53 -22.01
N ARG A 294 13.91 27.85 -20.82
CA ARG A 294 13.70 29.17 -20.19
C ARG A 294 14.27 30.32 -21.05
N THR A 295 15.37 30.09 -21.75
CA THR A 295 16.05 31.07 -22.61
C THR A 295 15.94 30.73 -24.09
N SER A 296 15.08 29.78 -24.48
CA SER A 296 15.00 29.29 -25.85
C SER A 296 14.28 30.21 -26.82
N GLY A 297 13.65 31.28 -26.32
CA GLY A 297 12.70 32.10 -27.08
C GLY A 297 11.31 31.46 -27.24
N ALA A 298 11.09 30.25 -26.73
CA ALA A 298 9.78 29.60 -26.62
C ALA A 298 9.55 29.02 -25.21
N SER A 299 9.60 29.87 -24.19
CA SER A 299 9.48 29.46 -22.79
C SER A 299 8.12 28.83 -22.44
N SER A 300 7.09 29.09 -23.25
CA SER A 300 5.76 28.46 -23.12
C SER A 300 5.76 26.95 -23.37
N LEU A 301 6.85 26.39 -23.94
CA LEU A 301 7.05 24.94 -24.03
C LEU A 301 7.30 24.28 -22.67
N TYR A 302 7.73 25.03 -21.65
CA TYR A 302 8.08 24.46 -20.35
C TYR A 302 6.88 23.78 -19.71
N GLY A 303 7.02 22.50 -19.35
CA GLY A 303 5.99 21.78 -18.62
C GLY A 303 5.71 20.38 -19.15
N ARG A 304 4.61 19.79 -18.69
CA ARG A 304 4.19 18.43 -19.01
C ARG A 304 3.17 18.44 -20.13
N TRP A 305 3.37 17.59 -21.13
CA TRP A 305 2.53 17.54 -22.31
C TRP A 305 2.13 16.10 -22.62
N THR A 306 0.85 15.88 -22.90
CA THR A 306 0.43 14.71 -23.66
C THR A 306 0.79 14.95 -25.12
N VAL A 307 1.33 13.93 -25.80
CA VAL A 307 1.85 14.10 -27.16
C VAL A 307 1.06 13.28 -28.18
N THR A 308 0.97 13.82 -29.39
CA THR A 308 0.67 13.06 -30.59
C THR A 308 1.98 12.75 -31.31
N VAL A 309 2.25 11.47 -31.54
CA VAL A 309 3.47 11.03 -32.23
C VAL A 309 3.28 11.22 -33.73
N VAL A 310 4.18 11.97 -34.34
CA VAL A 310 4.21 12.18 -35.80
C VAL A 310 5.10 11.12 -36.44
N ASP A 311 6.31 10.94 -35.90
CA ASP A 311 7.24 9.86 -36.23
C ASP A 311 8.19 9.62 -35.04
N ASN A 312 9.30 8.93 -35.25
CA ASN A 312 10.24 8.59 -34.17
C ASN A 312 11.08 9.78 -33.67
N THR A 313 11.04 10.94 -34.31
CA THR A 313 11.78 12.15 -33.90
C THR A 313 10.89 13.38 -33.71
N ARG A 314 9.61 13.32 -34.09
CA ARG A 314 8.70 14.47 -34.06
C ARG A 314 7.44 14.20 -33.25
N LEU A 315 7.10 15.18 -32.41
CA LEU A 315 5.96 15.13 -31.49
C LEU A 315 5.15 16.43 -31.59
N ASP A 316 3.83 16.32 -31.60
CA ASP A 316 2.91 17.45 -31.41
C ASP A 316 2.47 17.52 -29.95
N LEU A 317 2.52 18.71 -29.36
CA LEU A 317 2.11 18.95 -27.98
C LEU A 317 0.60 19.22 -27.94
N ASN A 318 -0.16 18.29 -27.37
CA ASN A 318 -1.61 18.38 -27.31
C ASN A 318 -2.03 19.55 -26.42
N GLU A 319 -3.10 20.24 -26.81
CA GLU A 319 -3.67 21.40 -26.09
C GLU A 319 -2.70 22.59 -25.92
N SER A 320 -1.58 22.58 -26.64
CA SER A 320 -0.67 23.73 -26.67
C SER A 320 -1.16 24.83 -27.60
N THR A 321 -0.62 26.04 -27.42
CA THR A 321 -0.81 27.18 -28.33
C THR A 321 0.56 27.60 -28.85
N TYR A 322 0.77 27.48 -30.16
CA TYR A 322 2.02 27.83 -30.80
C TYR A 322 2.30 29.32 -30.68
N VAL A 323 3.54 29.65 -30.33
CA VAL A 323 4.09 31.00 -30.35
C VAL A 323 5.44 30.92 -31.04
N SER A 324 5.65 31.73 -32.08
CA SER A 324 6.94 31.82 -32.76
C SER A 324 7.99 32.45 -31.85
N GLY A 325 9.27 32.12 -32.07
CA GLY A 325 10.39 32.72 -31.33
C GLY A 325 11.43 31.74 -30.81
N TRP A 326 11.23 30.42 -30.95
CA TRP A 326 12.28 29.46 -30.59
C TRP A 326 13.56 29.69 -31.41
N ASN A 327 14.71 29.76 -30.74
CA ASN A 327 16.02 29.99 -31.35
C ASN A 327 17.04 28.88 -31.05
N SER A 328 16.99 28.26 -29.86
CA SER A 328 17.94 27.22 -29.42
C SER A 328 17.49 26.57 -28.11
N GLY A 329 18.08 25.43 -27.76
CA GLY A 329 17.93 24.81 -26.44
C GLY A 329 16.59 24.10 -26.21
N GLY A 330 16.46 23.53 -25.01
CA GLY A 330 15.34 22.69 -24.63
C GLY A 330 15.63 21.19 -24.74
N ALA A 331 14.98 20.43 -23.86
CA ALA A 331 15.03 18.99 -23.89
C ALA A 331 13.70 18.37 -23.49
N VAL A 332 13.38 17.25 -24.14
CA VAL A 332 12.31 16.34 -23.77
C VAL A 332 12.85 15.31 -22.80
N PHE A 333 12.21 15.22 -21.64
CA PHE A 333 12.44 14.19 -20.64
C PHE A 333 11.31 13.16 -20.69
N ILE A 334 11.68 11.91 -20.91
CA ILE A 334 10.76 10.76 -20.96
C ILE A 334 11.03 9.89 -19.74
N GLN A 335 9.99 9.63 -18.96
CA GLN A 335 10.08 8.85 -17.73
C GLN A 335 8.83 7.97 -17.56
N PRO A 336 8.93 6.83 -16.85
CA PRO A 336 7.78 5.98 -16.51
C PRO A 336 6.73 6.63 -15.61
N ASN A 337 7.01 7.78 -14.99
CA ASN A 337 6.02 8.52 -14.22
C ASN A 337 4.97 9.15 -15.14
N ARG A 338 3.78 8.56 -15.17
CA ARG A 338 2.64 8.98 -15.99
C ARG A 338 1.54 9.73 -15.22
N ARG A 339 1.83 10.32 -14.07
CA ARG A 339 0.81 11.17 -13.42
C ARG A 339 0.53 12.39 -14.28
N LEU A 340 -0.73 12.60 -14.65
CA LEU A 340 -1.15 13.87 -15.23
C LEU A 340 -0.75 14.96 -14.25
N ALA A 341 -0.05 15.99 -14.70
CA ALA A 341 -0.03 17.22 -13.94
C ALA A 341 -1.49 17.68 -13.87
N GLN A 342 -2.00 18.07 -12.70
CA GLN A 342 -3.30 18.72 -12.60
C GLN A 342 -3.21 20.10 -13.28
N HIS A 343 -3.24 20.12 -14.61
CA HIS A 343 -3.45 21.33 -15.37
C HIS A 343 -4.96 21.50 -15.52
N GLY A 344 -5.57 22.31 -14.65
CA GLY A 344 -6.76 23.14 -14.91
C GLY A 344 -7.98 22.54 -15.63
N GLY A 345 -8.14 21.22 -15.72
CA GLY A 345 -9.25 20.59 -16.42
C GLY A 345 -10.60 20.83 -15.75
N PRO A 346 -11.73 20.49 -16.40
CA PRO A 346 -13.08 20.75 -15.89
C PRO A 346 -13.33 20.24 -14.46
N ALA A 347 -12.71 19.12 -14.07
CA ALA A 347 -12.76 18.56 -12.72
C ALA A 347 -12.09 19.45 -11.66
N ASP A 348 -11.02 20.20 -12.00
CA ASP A 348 -10.36 21.15 -11.09
C ASP A 348 -11.23 22.40 -10.86
N ARG A 349 -12.03 22.82 -11.85
CA ARG A 349 -13.03 23.87 -11.66
C ARG A 349 -14.12 23.47 -10.66
N GLN A 350 -14.51 22.19 -10.63
CA GLN A 350 -15.47 21.69 -9.63
C GLN A 350 -14.85 21.63 -8.23
N LEU A 351 -13.60 21.16 -8.09
CA LEU A 351 -12.90 21.12 -6.79
C LEU A 351 -12.59 22.52 -6.23
N ARG A 352 -12.21 23.49 -7.08
CA ARG A 352 -12.06 24.90 -6.67
C ARG A 352 -13.38 25.54 -6.29
N ARG A 353 -14.48 25.25 -7.01
CA ARG A 353 -15.84 25.71 -6.64
C ARG A 353 -16.31 25.13 -5.31
N LEU A 354 -15.96 23.87 -5.01
CA LEU A 354 -16.26 23.24 -3.73
C LEU A 354 -15.45 23.85 -2.58
N ARG A 355 -14.17 24.19 -2.79
CA ARG A 355 -13.37 24.94 -1.80
C ARG A 355 -13.94 26.32 -1.53
N HIS A 356 -14.39 27.03 -2.57
CA HIS A 356 -14.96 28.37 -2.41
C HIS A 356 -16.34 28.35 -1.72
N ARG A 357 -17.16 27.30 -1.95
CA ARG A 357 -18.40 27.09 -1.19
C ARG A 357 -18.15 26.72 0.28
N GLY A 358 -17.09 25.97 0.57
CA GLY A 358 -16.67 25.66 1.95
C GLY A 358 -16.18 26.89 2.72
N GLU A 359 -15.53 27.84 2.05
CA GLU A 359 -15.11 29.11 2.65
C GLU A 359 -16.28 30.08 2.88
N LEU A 360 -17.28 30.09 1.98
CA LEU A 360 -18.54 30.83 2.19
C LEU A 360 -19.34 30.28 3.39
N PHE A 361 -19.34 28.97 3.59
CA PHE A 361 -20.00 28.35 4.75
C PHE A 361 -19.30 28.70 6.07
N ARG A 362 -17.97 28.91 6.07
CA ARG A 362 -17.22 29.38 7.25
C ARG A 362 -17.41 30.87 7.54
N ARG A 363 -17.69 31.70 6.52
CA ARG A 363 -17.98 33.13 6.73
C ARG A 363 -19.42 33.42 7.16
N GLY A 364 -20.35 32.48 7.00
CA GLY A 364 -21.75 32.63 7.45
C GLY A 364 -21.98 32.40 8.95
N HIS A 365 -20.95 31.97 9.71
CA HIS A 365 -21.05 31.63 11.13
C HIS A 365 -20.22 32.54 12.05
N GLN A 366 -19.94 33.79 11.63
CA GLN A 366 -19.55 34.83 12.60
C GLN A 366 -20.81 35.40 13.24
N GLN A 367 -21.14 34.94 14.45
CA GLN A 367 -22.06 35.65 15.33
C GLN A 367 -21.46 37.04 15.65
N PRO A 368 -22.29 38.10 15.76
CA PRO A 368 -21.78 39.42 16.11
C PRO A 368 -21.26 39.41 17.55
N GLU A 369 -19.99 39.77 17.73
CA GLU A 369 -19.37 39.95 19.04
C GLU A 369 -20.16 41.00 19.84
N ARG A 370 -20.66 40.59 21.01
CA ARG A 370 -21.24 41.53 21.98
C ARG A 370 -20.11 42.39 22.53
N GLY A 371 -20.24 43.70 22.31
CA GLY A 371 -19.31 44.72 22.79
C GLY A 371 -19.06 44.63 24.30
N THR A 372 -17.79 44.61 24.64
CA THR A 372 -17.26 44.85 25.99
C THR A 372 -17.49 46.32 26.36
N GLN A 373 -18.33 46.57 27.37
CA GLN A 373 -18.30 47.85 28.09
C GLN A 373 -17.28 47.81 29.23
N PRO A 374 -16.58 48.92 29.51
CA PRO A 374 -15.44 48.93 30.41
C PRO A 374 -15.85 49.10 31.88
N ARG A 375 -15.30 48.26 32.76
CA ARG A 375 -15.38 48.45 34.21
C ARG A 375 -14.56 49.67 34.63
N ARG A 376 -15.24 50.70 35.15
CA ARG A 376 -14.60 51.78 35.92
C ARG A 376 -14.45 51.31 37.37
N HIS A 377 -13.22 51.34 37.88
CA HIS A 377 -12.95 51.44 39.32
C HIS A 377 -12.54 52.88 39.61
N ARG A 378 -13.18 53.53 40.60
CA ARG A 378 -12.56 54.34 41.64
C ARG A 378 -13.59 54.83 42.68
N HIS A 379 -13.26 54.49 43.93
CA HIS A 379 -13.34 55.25 45.18
C HIS A 379 -14.66 55.67 45.86
N ASP A 380 -14.70 55.27 47.14
CA ASP A 380 -15.18 55.92 48.37
C ASP A 380 -16.68 55.99 48.67
N ALA A 381 -17.12 55.22 49.69
CA ALA A 381 -17.28 55.71 51.08
C ALA A 381 -18.32 54.89 51.88
N ALA A 382 -17.86 54.35 53.02
CA ALA A 382 -18.49 54.27 54.34
C ALA A 382 -19.81 53.50 54.62
N ALA A 383 -19.76 52.92 55.84
CA ALA A 383 -20.82 52.57 56.80
C ALA A 383 -21.38 51.13 56.77
N ASP A 384 -21.00 50.39 57.82
CA ASP A 384 -21.85 49.69 58.82
C ASP A 384 -23.17 49.06 58.31
N THR A 385 -23.54 47.83 58.66
CA THR A 385 -23.57 47.27 60.01
C THR A 385 -23.74 45.74 59.94
N GLU A 386 -23.31 45.07 61.02
CA GLU A 386 -23.57 43.66 61.34
C GLU A 386 -25.06 43.24 61.24
N ALA A 387 -25.31 41.99 60.84
CA ALA A 387 -26.10 41.03 61.63
C ALA A 387 -26.04 39.61 61.00
N ALA A 388 -25.97 38.64 61.90
CA ALA A 388 -25.51 37.26 61.75
C ALA A 388 -26.57 36.25 61.21
N PRO A 389 -26.17 34.98 60.94
CA PRO A 389 -26.96 33.98 60.23
C PRO A 389 -27.61 32.94 61.17
N HIS A 390 -28.65 32.25 60.70
CA HIS A 390 -29.18 31.05 61.35
C HIS A 390 -29.20 29.86 60.38
N LEU A 391 -28.34 28.88 60.66
CA LEU A 391 -28.46 27.50 60.16
C LEU A 391 -28.16 26.56 61.34
N LEU A 392 -29.21 25.89 61.81
CA LEU A 392 -29.16 24.85 62.83
C LEU A 392 -28.48 23.58 62.31
N GLN A 393 -27.58 23.02 63.11
CA GLN A 393 -27.15 21.62 63.04
C GLN A 393 -28.00 20.75 63.97
N PRO A 394 -28.22 19.46 63.63
CA PRO A 394 -28.43 18.39 64.60
C PRO A 394 -27.24 17.40 64.56
N ARG A 395 -26.92 16.57 65.54
CA ARG A 395 -27.40 16.25 66.90
C ARG A 395 -26.32 15.33 67.50
N GLY A 396 -26.20 15.29 68.81
CA GLY A 396 -25.48 14.24 69.52
C GLY A 396 -26.14 13.92 70.86
N GLN A 397 -27.10 12.99 70.82
CA GLN A 397 -27.36 11.88 71.75
C GLN A 397 -28.69 11.23 71.41
#